data_AF-A0A7K4N930-F1
#
_entry.id   AF-A0A7K4N930-F1
#
_cell.length_a   1.000
_cell.length_b   1.000
_cell.length_c   1.000
_cell.angle_alpha   90.00
_cell.angle_beta   90.00
_cell.angle_gamma   90.00
#
_symmetry.space_group_name_H-M   'P 1'
#
loop_
_entity.id
_entity.type
_entity.pdbx_description
1 polymer ?
#
loop_
_entity_poly.entity_id
_entity_poly.type
_entity_poly.pdbx_seq_one_letter_code
_entity_poly.pdbx_strand_id
1 'polypeptide(L)' 'MLLKPKRKYLRNAFRVLLTRARQGMIIFVPKGDKNDKSRLPEFYDKIYNDLKEIGIREI' A
#
# COMPACT_ATOMS: atom_id res chain seq x y z
N MET A 1 -29.78 -16.87 19.53
CA MET A 1 -29.28 -15.59 18.98
C MET A 1 -27.94 -15.86 18.28
N LEU A 2 -27.90 -15.73 16.95
CA LEU A 2 -26.85 -16.26 16.06
C LEU A 2 -25.49 -15.56 16.24
N LEU A 3 -24.49 -16.28 16.77
CA LEU A 3 -23.08 -15.90 16.68
C LEU A 3 -22.63 -15.97 15.22
N LYS A 4 -22.61 -14.82 14.53
CA LYS A 4 -22.23 -14.71 13.10
C LYS A 4 -20.84 -15.34 12.84
N PRO A 5 -20.72 -16.38 11.99
CA PRO A 5 -19.43 -17.00 11.63
C PRO A 5 -18.50 -16.06 10.83
N LYS A 6 -18.95 -14.85 10.47
CA LYS A 6 -18.19 -13.91 9.64
C LYS A 6 -16.91 -13.34 10.28
N ARG A 7 -16.79 -13.32 11.61
CA ARG A 7 -15.65 -12.68 12.28
C ARG A 7 -14.35 -13.52 12.26
N LYS A 8 -14.47 -14.86 12.21
CA LYS A 8 -13.28 -15.73 12.24
C LYS A 8 -12.50 -15.68 10.92
N TYR A 9 -13.19 -15.69 9.78
CA TYR A 9 -12.51 -15.59 8.47
C TYR A 9 -11.82 -14.25 8.30
N LEU A 10 -12.46 -13.13 8.71
CA LEU A 10 -11.86 -11.80 8.67
C LEU A 10 -10.58 -11.75 9.49
N ARG A 11 -10.64 -12.21 10.75
CA ARG A 11 -9.47 -12.24 11.62
C ARG A 11 -8.32 -13.07 11.06
N ASN A 12 -8.63 -14.21 10.43
CA ASN A 12 -7.62 -15.05 9.80
C ASN A 12 -7.04 -14.40 8.52
N ALA A 13 -7.86 -13.73 7.71
CA ALA A 13 -7.40 -12.96 6.57
C ALA A 13 -6.46 -11.81 6.98
N PHE A 14 -6.82 -11.07 8.04
CA PHE A 14 -5.93 -10.04 8.62
C PHE A 14 -4.59 -10.63 9.08
N ARG A 15 -4.59 -11.78 9.75
CA ARG A 15 -3.34 -12.45 10.15
C ARG A 15 -2.47 -12.80 8.95
N VAL A 16 -3.07 -13.34 7.90
CA VAL A 16 -2.36 -13.68 6.65
C VAL A 16 -1.74 -12.45 6.01
N LEU A 17 -2.45 -11.31 5.97
CA LEU A 17 -1.91 -10.06 5.45
C LEU A 17 -0.74 -9.55 6.31
N LEU A 18 -0.90 -9.54 7.63
CA LEU A 18 0.12 -9.07 8.56
C LEU A 18 1.38 -9.95 8.57
N THR A 19 1.23 -11.28 8.43
CA THR A 19 2.40 -12.17 8.37
C THR A 19 3.13 -12.07 7.05
N ARG A 20 2.42 -11.89 5.93
CA ARG A 20 3.04 -11.65 4.62
C ARG A 20 3.77 -10.32 4.57
N ALA A 21 3.23 -9.27 5.19
CA ALA A 21 3.91 -7.98 5.30
C ALA A 21 5.27 -8.08 6.01
N ARG A 22 5.48 -9.07 6.91
CA ARG A 22 6.79 -9.30 7.56
C ARG A 22 7.85 -9.86 6.61
N GLN A 23 7.46 -10.50 5.49
CA GLN A 23 8.43 -10.97 4.49
C GLN A 23 8.99 -9.83 3.63
N GLY A 24 8.52 -8.60 3.85
CA GLY A 24 8.85 -7.42 3.06
C GLY A 24 7.61 -6.93 2.31
N MET A 25 7.59 -5.62 2.04
CA MET A 25 6.54 -4.97 1.26
C MET A 25 7.21 -4.09 0.21
N ILE A 26 6.80 -4.26 -1.05
CA ILE A 26 7.25 -3.42 -2.16
C ILE A 26 6.14 -2.42 -2.45
N ILE A 27 6.49 -1.13 -2.44
CA ILE A 27 5.61 -0.04 -2.86
C ILE A 27 6.09 0.41 -4.23
N PHE A 28 5.24 0.30 -5.24
CA PHE A 28 5.54 0.81 -6.58
C PHE A 28 4.90 2.19 -6.76
N VAL A 29 5.73 3.19 -7.02
CA VAL A 29 5.27 4.54 -7.37
C VAL A 29 5.54 4.74 -8.87
N PRO A 30 4.51 4.88 -9.72
CA PRO A 30 4.72 5.09 -11.15
C PRO A 30 5.25 6.49 -11.43
N LYS A 31 5.94 6.66 -12.55
CA LYS A 31 6.23 8.00 -13.07
C LYS A 31 4.95 8.65 -13.58
N GLY A 32 4.71 9.89 -13.20
CA GLY A 32 3.62 10.67 -13.78
C GLY A 32 3.90 11.07 -15.22
N ASP A 33 2.84 11.52 -15.89
CA ASP A 33 2.83 11.95 -17.29
C ASP A 33 2.11 13.30 -17.39
N LYS A 34 2.82 14.34 -17.83
CA LYS A 34 2.27 15.71 -17.96
C LYS A 34 1.17 15.80 -19.03
N ASN A 35 1.15 14.87 -19.99
CA ASN A 35 0.15 14.84 -21.04
C ASN A 35 -1.14 14.12 -20.61
N ASP A 36 -1.09 13.39 -19.50
CA ASP A 36 -2.21 12.66 -18.95
C ASP A 36 -2.67 13.30 -17.64
N LYS A 37 -3.81 14.00 -17.70
CA LYS A 37 -4.40 14.69 -16.55
C LYS A 37 -4.79 13.74 -15.40
N SER A 38 -4.93 12.44 -15.66
CA SER A 38 -5.19 11.43 -14.61
C SER A 38 -3.91 10.95 -13.92
N ARG A 39 -2.73 11.27 -14.48
CA ARG A 39 -1.43 10.83 -14.01
C ARG A 39 -0.43 11.98 -13.83
N LEU A 40 -0.89 13.13 -13.35
CA LEU A 40 -0.01 14.29 -13.17
C LEU A 40 1.20 13.96 -12.27
N PRO A 41 2.44 14.33 -12.68
CA PRO A 41 3.66 14.06 -11.91
C PRO A 41 3.60 14.57 -10.47
N GLU A 42 2.97 15.71 -10.23
CA GLU A 42 2.85 16.33 -8.91
C GLU A 42 2.29 15.38 -7.84
N PHE A 43 1.39 14.47 -8.21
CA PHE A 43 0.83 13.50 -7.27
C PHE A 43 1.85 12.40 -6.93
N TYR A 44 2.50 11.83 -7.94
CA TYR A 44 3.41 10.71 -7.73
C TYR A 44 4.77 11.14 -7.16
N ASP A 45 5.31 12.26 -7.63
CA ASP A 45 6.56 12.82 -7.15
C ASP A 45 6.43 13.21 -5.67
N LYS A 46 5.29 13.80 -5.28
CA LYS A 46 5.00 14.09 -3.89
C LYS A 46 4.98 12.81 -3.05
N ILE A 47 4.25 11.78 -3.49
CA ILE A 47 4.17 10.50 -2.77
C ILE A 47 5.56 9.86 -2.64
N TYR A 48 6.35 9.83 -3.71
CA TYR A 48 7.71 9.30 -3.68
C TYR A 48 8.59 10.03 -2.65
N ASN A 49 8.54 11.36 -2.63
CA ASN A 49 9.29 12.16 -1.66
C ASN A 49 8.84 11.93 -0.22
N ASP A 50 7.52 11.88 0.03
CA ASP A 50 6.96 11.60 1.35
C ASP A 50 7.42 10.21 1.85
N LEU A 51 7.44 9.18 0.99
CA LEU A 51 7.92 7.83 1.32
C LEU A 51 9.43 7.82 1.65
N LYS A 52 10.22 8.58 0.89
CA LYS A 52 11.66 8.71 1.11
C LYS A 52 11.96 9.43 2.43
N GLU A 53 11.20 10.48 2.76
CA GLU A 53 11.35 11.24 4.01
C GLU A 53 11.08 10.39 5.25
N ILE A 54 10.09 9.50 5.21
CA ILE A 54 9.80 8.58 6.32
C ILE A 54 10.76 7.38 6.38
N GLY A 55 11.80 7.34 5.55
CA GLY A 55 12.88 6.37 5.59
C GLY A 55 12.65 5.10 4.76
N ILE A 56 11.67 5.09 3.84
CA ILE A 56 11.54 3.99 2.88
C ILE A 56 12.64 4.14 1.82
N ARG A 57 13.42 3.08 1.65
CA ARG A 57 14.54 3.06 0.71
C ARG A 57 14.05 2.59 -0.66
N GLU A 58 14.49 3.30 -1.69
CA GLU A 58 14.38 2.83 -3.07
C GLU A 58 15.31 1.63 -3.29
N ILE A 59 14.87 0.72 -4.15
CA ILE A 59 15.55 -0.53 -4.55
C ILE A 59 15.80 -0.54 -6.04
#